data_AF-A0A922WKP1-F1
#
_entry.id   AF-A0A922WKP1-F1
#
_cell.length_a   1.000
_cell.length_b   1.000
_cell.length_c   1.000
_cell.angle_alpha   90.00
_cell.angle_beta   90.00
_cell.angle_gamma   90.00
#
_symmetry.space_group_name_H-M   'P 1'
#
loop_
_entity.id
_entity.type
_entity.pdbx_description
1 polymer ?
#
loop_
_entity_poly.entity_id
_entity_poly.type
_entity_poly.pdbx_seq_one_letter_code
_entity_poly.pdbx_strand_id
1 'polypeptide(L)'
;MQNSPSSRNTAAESWEIEPEALSNMYIYKRSRRNVIWIWILIGSLHAFFFGGLLGITLLDRPWSLLRIRHLEQVLVLQYLALFGMGGATLLICGILVIGNHWPAILTGFWTMAVVSTAILLSCLCFLTPLYAMIFLESREFYLAARYLVKKGFDLRDLPKGT
;
A
#
# COMPACT_ATOMS: atom_id res chain seq x y z
N MET A 1 -38.81 -8.56 0.90
CA MET A 1 -37.77 -7.59 1.34
C MET A 1 -37.15 -7.00 0.09
N GLN A 2 -37.54 -5.78 -0.28
CA GLN A 2 -36.95 -5.05 -1.40
C GLN A 2 -35.64 -4.42 -0.94
N ASN A 3 -34.54 -4.70 -1.64
CA ASN A 3 -33.28 -4.01 -1.46
C ASN A 3 -33.47 -2.56 -1.87
N SER A 4 -33.54 -1.66 -0.88
CA SER A 4 -33.50 -0.22 -1.13
C SER A 4 -32.16 0.10 -1.83
N PRO A 5 -32.16 0.74 -3.00
CA PRO A 5 -30.93 1.21 -3.62
C PRO A 5 -30.28 2.24 -2.67
N SER A 6 -28.98 2.05 -2.40
CA SER A 6 -28.17 2.94 -1.59
C SER A 6 -28.16 4.34 -2.23
N SER A 7 -28.88 5.29 -1.65
CA SER A 7 -29.04 6.67 -2.11
C SER A 7 -27.80 7.56 -1.93
N ARG A 8 -26.60 6.98 -1.75
CA ARG A 8 -25.37 7.69 -1.36
C ARG A 8 -24.61 8.36 -2.50
N ASN A 9 -25.09 8.26 -3.73
CA ASN A 9 -24.54 8.97 -4.88
C ASN A 9 -25.43 10.16 -5.31
N THR A 10 -25.95 10.92 -4.34
CA THR A 10 -26.81 12.09 -4.59
C THR A 10 -26.12 13.16 -5.46
N ALA A 11 -24.78 13.20 -5.47
CA ALA A 11 -23.99 14.08 -6.34
C ALA A 11 -23.88 13.59 -7.80
N ALA A 12 -23.97 12.28 -8.05
CA ALA A 12 -23.90 11.72 -9.41
C ALA A 12 -25.25 11.80 -10.14
N GLU A 13 -26.36 11.91 -9.41
CA GLU A 13 -27.72 11.92 -9.98
C GLU A 13 -28.16 13.31 -10.48
N SER A 14 -27.42 14.39 -10.20
CA SER A 14 -27.86 15.76 -10.51
C SER A 14 -26.86 16.67 -11.23
N TRP A 15 -25.66 16.18 -11.59
CA TRP A 15 -24.60 17.04 -12.14
C TRP A 15 -23.98 16.43 -13.39
N GLU A 16 -23.84 17.23 -14.44
CA GLU A 16 -22.81 17.00 -15.46
C GLU A 16 -21.49 16.75 -14.72
N ILE A 17 -20.97 15.52 -14.79
CA ILE A 17 -19.76 15.15 -14.06
C ILE A 17 -18.64 16.07 -14.55
N GLU A 18 -18.13 16.93 -13.67
CA GLU A 18 -17.00 17.83 -13.98
C GLU A 18 -15.87 17.01 -14.65
N PRO A 19 -15.26 17.49 -15.75
CA PRO A 19 -14.20 16.75 -16.45
C PRO A 19 -13.06 16.30 -15.51
N GLU A 20 -12.78 17.09 -14.48
CA GLU A 20 -11.80 16.78 -13.43
C GLU A 20 -12.22 15.59 -12.56
N ALA A 21 -13.51 15.47 -12.22
CA ALA A 21 -14.03 14.31 -11.49
C ALA A 21 -13.95 13.03 -12.33
N LEU A 22 -14.30 13.11 -13.62
CA LEU A 22 -14.18 11.97 -14.55
C LEU A 22 -12.71 11.51 -14.68
N SER A 23 -11.79 12.45 -14.83
CA SER A 23 -10.34 12.17 -14.86
C SER A 23 -9.86 11.48 -13.59
N ASN A 24 -10.23 12.00 -12.41
CA ASN A 24 -9.86 11.40 -11.13
C ASN A 24 -10.48 10.01 -10.90
N MET A 25 -11.68 9.74 -11.43
CA MET A 25 -12.26 8.39 -11.42
C MET A 25 -11.43 7.41 -12.24
N TYR A 26 -10.99 7.82 -13.44
CA TYR A 26 -10.14 6.98 -14.28
C TYR A 26 -8.78 6.71 -13.61
N ILE A 27 -8.14 7.76 -13.09
CA ILE A 27 -6.88 7.66 -12.36
C ILE A 27 -7.05 6.72 -11.15
N TYR A 28 -8.08 6.91 -10.33
CA TYR A 28 -8.34 6.06 -9.17
C TYR A 28 -8.47 4.58 -9.57
N LYS A 29 -9.26 4.26 -10.60
CA LYS A 29 -9.44 2.87 -11.05
C LYS A 29 -8.16 2.26 -11.59
N ARG A 30 -7.41 3.01 -12.41
CA ARG A 30 -6.13 2.59 -12.98
C ARG A 30 -5.10 2.36 -11.87
N SER A 31 -4.87 3.37 -11.05
CA SER A 31 -3.86 3.34 -9.99
C SER A 31 -4.22 2.31 -8.93
N ARG A 32 -5.49 2.11 -8.57
CA ARG A 32 -5.91 1.03 -7.65
C ARG A 32 -5.44 -0.34 -8.12
N ARG A 33 -5.67 -0.67 -9.40
CA ARG A 33 -5.27 -1.97 -9.95
C ARG A 33 -3.74 -2.13 -9.93
N ASN A 34 -3.01 -1.11 -10.37
CA ASN A 34 -1.55 -1.14 -10.42
C ASN A 34 -0.96 -1.29 -9.02
N VAL A 35 -1.42 -0.45 -8.09
CA VAL A 35 -0.97 -0.40 -6.70
C VAL A 35 -1.18 -1.73 -5.98
N ILE A 36 -2.35 -2.37 -6.13
CA ILE A 36 -2.60 -3.69 -5.51
C ILE A 36 -1.55 -4.71 -5.95
N TRP A 37 -1.31 -4.82 -7.26
CA TRP A 37 -0.37 -5.80 -7.79
C TRP A 37 1.07 -5.51 -7.37
N ILE A 38 1.48 -4.24 -7.42
CA ILE A 38 2.79 -3.80 -6.97
C ILE A 38 2.97 -4.12 -5.48
N TRP A 39 2.01 -3.78 -4.63
CA TRP A 39 2.08 -4.05 -3.19
C TRP A 39 2.15 -5.55 -2.89
N ILE A 40 1.35 -6.37 -3.57
CA ILE A 40 1.37 -7.83 -3.37
C ILE A 40 2.68 -8.44 -3.84
N LEU A 41 3.16 -8.06 -5.02
CA LEU A 41 4.40 -8.60 -5.58
C LEU A 41 5.62 -8.22 -4.73
N ILE A 42 5.73 -6.94 -4.37
CA ILE A 42 6.85 -6.44 -3.58
C ILE A 42 6.77 -6.94 -2.14
N GLY A 43 5.58 -6.96 -1.55
CA GLY A 43 5.37 -7.52 -0.22
C GLY A 43 5.71 -9.01 -0.15
N SER A 44 5.34 -9.79 -1.17
CA SER A 44 5.70 -11.21 -1.28
C SER A 44 7.20 -11.41 -1.44
N LEU A 45 7.84 -10.57 -2.25
CA LEU A 45 9.29 -10.58 -2.42
C LEU A 45 10.01 -10.29 -1.09
N HIS A 46 9.54 -9.30 -0.34
CA HIS A 46 10.06 -8.99 0.99
C HIS A 46 9.86 -10.15 1.96
N ALA A 47 8.68 -10.77 1.98
CA ALA A 47 8.39 -11.91 2.82
C ALA A 47 9.28 -13.12 2.48
N PHE A 48 9.52 -13.38 1.19
CA PHE A 48 10.41 -14.45 0.72
C PHE A 48 11.85 -14.22 1.18
N PHE A 49 12.41 -13.03 0.94
CA PHE A 49 13.76 -12.70 1.37
C PHE A 49 13.89 -12.67 2.89
N PHE A 50 12.90 -12.11 3.60
CA PHE A 50 12.87 -12.11 5.07
C PHE A 50 12.87 -13.55 5.61
N GLY A 51 12.00 -14.42 5.09
CA GLY A 51 11.93 -15.82 5.50
C GLY A 51 13.22 -16.59 5.22
N GLY A 52 13.83 -16.37 4.05
CA GLY A 52 15.12 -16.97 3.69
C GLY A 52 16.26 -16.49 4.60
N LEU A 53 16.37 -15.17 4.82
CA LEU A 53 17.41 -14.59 5.67
C LEU A 53 17.23 -15.01 7.13
N LEU A 54 16.00 -15.01 7.63
CA LEU A 54 15.66 -15.48 8.97
C LEU A 54 16.01 -16.96 9.14
N GLY A 55 15.67 -17.80 8.15
CA GLY A 55 15.99 -19.22 8.13
C GLY A 55 17.49 -19.48 8.19
N ILE A 56 18.28 -18.80 7.34
CA ILE A 56 19.76 -18.89 7.36
C ILE A 56 20.31 -18.45 8.72
N THR A 57 19.81 -17.33 9.25
CA THR A 57 20.29 -16.78 10.54
C THR A 57 19.96 -17.72 11.71
N LEU A 58 18.79 -18.37 11.69
CA LEU A 58 18.37 -19.35 12.69
C LEU A 58 19.14 -20.67 12.59
N LEU A 59 19.51 -21.10 11.38
CA LEU A 59 20.35 -22.30 11.16
C LEU A 59 21.79 -22.07 11.65
N ASP A 60 22.36 -20.88 11.38
CA ASP A 60 23.71 -20.55 11.81
C ASP A 60 23.79 -20.29 13.32
N ARG A 61 22.76 -19.66 13.92
CA ARG A 61 22.78 -19.28 15.34
C ARG A 61 21.41 -19.37 16.04
N PRO A 62 20.90 -20.58 16.32
CA PRO A 62 19.53 -20.80 16.80
C PRO A 62 19.21 -20.10 18.14
N TRP A 63 20.20 -19.90 19.01
CA TRP A 63 20.00 -19.35 20.36
C TRP A 63 20.65 -17.97 20.58
N SER A 64 21.42 -17.44 19.62
CA SER A 64 22.15 -16.17 19.82
C SER A 64 21.32 -14.93 19.49
N LEU A 65 20.30 -15.04 18.65
CA LEU A 65 19.39 -13.92 18.30
C LEU A 65 18.58 -13.41 19.50
N LEU A 66 18.30 -14.28 20.48
CA LEU A 66 17.60 -13.92 21.73
C LEU A 66 18.55 -13.36 22.81
N ARG A 67 19.86 -13.51 22.63
CA ARG A 67 20.90 -13.03 23.55
C ARG A 67 21.64 -11.86 22.91
N ILE A 68 20.96 -10.72 22.84
CA ILE A 68 21.53 -9.46 22.37
C ILE A 68 22.74 -9.11 23.23
N ARG A 69 23.94 -9.28 22.69
CA ARG A 69 25.20 -8.93 23.38
C ARG A 69 25.94 -7.78 22.73
N HIS A 70 25.68 -7.52 21.45
CA HIS A 70 26.41 -6.52 20.66
C HIS A 70 25.45 -5.61 19.89
N LEU A 71 25.82 -4.33 19.73
CA LEU A 71 25.06 -3.32 18.99
C LEU A 71 24.81 -3.76 17.54
N GLU A 72 25.76 -4.44 16.92
CA GLU A 72 25.64 -4.97 15.57
C GLU A 72 24.47 -5.94 15.41
N GLN A 73 24.21 -6.78 16.41
CA GLN A 73 23.08 -7.73 16.40
C GLN A 73 21.73 -7.00 16.48
N VAL A 74 21.68 -5.89 17.23
CA VAL A 74 20.48 -5.03 17.31
C VAL A 74 20.22 -4.39 15.95
N LEU A 75 21.24 -3.87 15.28
CA LEU A 75 21.11 -3.27 13.97
C LEU A 75 20.64 -4.29 12.93
N VAL A 76 21.25 -5.47 12.90
CA VAL A 76 20.82 -6.56 12.00
C VAL A 76 19.37 -6.95 12.25
N LEU A 77 18.97 -7.12 13.51
CA LEU A 77 17.59 -7.45 13.88
C LEU A 77 16.61 -6.33 13.51
N GLN A 78 17.01 -5.07 13.71
CA GLN A 78 16.23 -3.90 13.32
C GLN A 78 16.02 -3.86 11.80
N TYR A 79 17.06 -4.10 11.00
CA TYR A 79 16.93 -4.15 9.54
C TYR A 79 16.02 -5.30 9.08
N LEU A 80 16.20 -6.49 9.64
CA LEU A 80 15.34 -7.65 9.39
C LEU A 80 13.88 -7.32 9.74
N ALA A 81 13.64 -6.73 10.91
CA ALA A 81 12.30 -6.37 11.37
C ALA A 81 11.66 -5.30 10.48
N LEU A 82 12.40 -4.26 10.10
CA LEU A 82 11.90 -3.23 9.18
C LEU A 82 11.55 -3.82 7.81
N PHE A 83 12.38 -4.71 7.29
CA PHE A 83 12.15 -5.36 6.01
C PHE A 83 10.92 -6.29 6.05
N GLY A 84 10.79 -7.09 7.11
CA GLY A 84 9.64 -7.96 7.34
C GLY A 84 8.34 -7.19 7.56
N MET A 85 8.35 -6.16 8.42
CA MET A 85 7.19 -5.31 8.68
C MET A 85 6.78 -4.50 7.45
N GLY A 86 7.74 -4.00 6.67
CA GLY A 86 7.48 -3.32 5.40
C GLY A 86 6.77 -4.23 4.40
N GLY A 87 7.31 -5.44 4.20
CA GLY A 87 6.70 -6.46 3.36
C GLY A 87 5.28 -6.85 3.80
N ALA A 88 5.10 -7.12 5.09
CA ALA A 88 3.80 -7.44 5.67
C ALA A 88 2.79 -6.29 5.50
N THR A 89 3.22 -5.05 5.70
CA THR A 89 2.36 -3.86 5.53
C THR A 89 1.87 -3.73 4.10
N LEU A 90 2.75 -3.93 3.11
CA LEU A 90 2.38 -3.93 1.69
C LEU A 90 1.36 -5.02 1.37
N LEU A 91 1.57 -6.25 1.86
CA LEU A 91 0.63 -7.36 1.67
C LEU A 91 -0.74 -7.06 2.29
N ILE A 92 -0.77 -6.60 3.54
CA ILE A 92 -2.02 -6.23 4.23
C ILE A 92 -2.74 -5.13 3.46
N CYS A 93 -2.02 -4.10 3.02
CA CYS A 93 -2.59 -3.01 2.23
C CYS A 93 -3.16 -3.51 0.89
N GLY A 94 -2.47 -4.41 0.19
CA GLY A 94 -2.96 -5.02 -1.05
C GLY A 94 -4.26 -5.80 -0.83
N ILE A 95 -4.29 -6.68 0.18
CA ILE A 95 -5.46 -7.50 0.52
C ILE A 95 -6.65 -6.63 0.92
N LEU A 96 -6.43 -5.62 1.78
CA LEU A 96 -7.48 -4.70 2.22
C LEU A 96 -8.11 -3.95 1.05
N VAL A 97 -7.30 -3.47 0.11
CA VAL A 97 -7.79 -2.71 -1.05
C VAL A 97 -8.46 -3.61 -2.09
N ILE A 98 -8.13 -4.91 -2.18
CA ILE A 98 -8.86 -5.88 -3.03
C ILE A 98 -10.32 -5.99 -2.58
N GLY A 99 -10.53 -6.25 -1.29
CA GLY A 99 -11.86 -6.53 -0.74
C GLY A 99 -12.69 -5.29 -0.38
N ASN A 100 -12.05 -4.12 -0.20
CA ASN A 100 -12.74 -2.91 0.23
C ASN A 100 -12.14 -1.65 -0.40
N HIS A 101 -13.01 -0.74 -0.85
CA HIS A 101 -12.63 0.52 -1.49
C HIS A 101 -12.37 1.66 -0.48
N TRP A 102 -12.89 1.56 0.75
CA TRP A 102 -12.76 2.61 1.77
C TRP A 102 -11.37 2.76 2.39
N PRO A 103 -10.59 1.68 2.59
CA PRO A 103 -9.24 1.81 3.08
C PRO A 103 -8.30 2.56 2.13
N ALA A 104 -8.70 2.87 0.88
CA ALA A 104 -7.86 3.47 -0.15
C ALA A 104 -7.04 4.69 0.32
N ILE A 105 -7.67 5.62 1.05
CA ILE A 105 -7.00 6.82 1.58
C ILE A 105 -6.00 6.42 2.67
N LEU A 106 -6.40 5.52 3.57
CA LEU A 106 -5.57 5.10 4.68
C LEU A 106 -4.36 4.28 4.21
N THR A 107 -4.58 3.29 3.35
CA THR A 107 -3.54 2.41 2.79
C THR A 107 -2.60 3.18 1.88
N GLY A 108 -3.11 4.09 1.04
CA GLY A 108 -2.29 4.97 0.22
C GLY A 108 -1.34 5.83 1.08
N PHE A 109 -1.86 6.43 2.16
CA PHE A 109 -1.06 7.23 3.10
C PHE A 109 0.01 6.40 3.80
N TRP A 110 -0.37 5.28 4.42
CA TRP A 110 0.58 4.45 5.17
C TRP A 110 1.64 3.81 4.28
N THR A 111 1.28 3.40 3.06
CA THR A 111 2.28 2.88 2.14
C THR A 111 3.28 3.96 1.74
N MET A 112 2.82 5.19 1.45
CA MET A 112 3.76 6.30 1.21
C MET A 112 4.71 6.51 2.41
N ALA A 113 4.20 6.52 3.64
CA ALA A 113 5.00 6.70 4.84
C ALA A 113 6.05 5.58 5.05
N VAL A 114 5.64 4.32 4.90
CA VAL A 114 6.53 3.15 5.00
C VAL A 114 7.60 3.20 3.94
N VAL A 115 7.24 3.53 2.70
CA VAL A 115 8.17 3.58 1.57
C VAL A 115 9.15 4.74 1.70
N SER A 116 8.71 5.91 2.17
CA SER A 116 9.62 7.03 2.50
C SER A 116 10.60 6.65 3.62
N THR A 117 10.12 5.97 4.65
CA THR A 117 10.97 5.46 5.74
C THR A 117 11.98 4.45 5.21
N ALA A 118 11.55 3.54 4.33
CA ALA A 118 12.42 2.57 3.68
C ALA A 118 13.49 3.26 2.81
N ILE A 119 13.15 4.31 2.05
CA ILE A 119 14.13 5.08 1.27
C ILE A 119 15.18 5.72 2.18
N LEU A 120 14.76 6.34 3.29
CA LEU A 120 15.69 7.02 4.22
C LEU A 120 16.58 6.05 4.99
N LEU A 121 16.06 4.87 5.32
CA LEU A 121 16.78 3.87 6.12
C LEU A 121 17.46 2.78 5.28
N SER A 122 17.19 2.70 3.97
CA SER A 122 17.78 1.67 3.12
C SER A 122 19.25 1.97 2.88
N CYS A 123 20.13 1.13 3.41
CA CYS A 123 21.55 1.09 3.03
C CYS A 123 21.76 0.61 1.59
N LEU A 124 20.71 0.08 0.95
CA LEU A 124 20.73 -0.46 -0.40
C LEU A 124 20.17 0.58 -1.36
N CYS A 125 21.04 1.51 -1.79
CA CYS A 125 20.69 2.58 -2.73
C CYS A 125 20.04 2.04 -4.03
N PHE A 126 20.35 0.80 -4.42
CA PHE A 126 19.82 0.17 -5.64
C PHE A 126 18.31 -0.13 -5.57
N LEU A 127 17.71 -0.24 -4.38
CA LEU A 127 16.27 -0.43 -4.21
C LEU A 127 15.48 0.89 -4.18
N THR A 128 16.17 2.02 -4.06
CA THR A 128 15.55 3.35 -4.02
C THR A 128 14.64 3.63 -5.22
N PRO A 129 15.01 3.30 -6.48
CA PRO A 129 14.12 3.52 -7.63
C PRO A 129 12.82 2.73 -7.52
N LEU A 130 12.90 1.50 -7.01
CA LEU A 130 11.74 0.64 -6.81
C LEU A 130 10.79 1.23 -5.76
N TYR A 131 11.34 1.65 -4.61
CA TYR A 131 10.56 2.34 -3.59
C TYR A 131 9.97 3.65 -4.10
N ALA A 132 10.72 4.45 -4.86
CA ALA A 132 10.21 5.68 -5.46
C ALA A 132 9.01 5.42 -6.39
N MET A 133 9.06 4.35 -7.19
CA MET A 133 7.91 3.94 -8.02
C MET A 133 6.69 3.57 -7.18
N ILE A 134 6.86 2.78 -6.11
CA ILE A 134 5.77 2.41 -5.20
C ILE A 134 5.17 3.67 -4.54
N PHE A 135 6.02 4.61 -4.14
CA PHE A 135 5.60 5.87 -3.55
C PHE A 135 4.73 6.68 -4.53
N LEU A 136 5.20 6.86 -5.77
CA LEU A 136 4.48 7.63 -6.79
C LEU A 136 3.11 7.02 -7.12
N GLU A 137 3.04 5.70 -7.31
CA GLU A 137 1.78 5.00 -7.57
C GLU A 137 0.82 5.09 -6.38
N SER A 138 1.34 4.93 -5.16
CA SER A 138 0.54 5.05 -3.93
C SER A 138 0.03 6.48 -3.73
N ARG A 139 0.83 7.48 -4.14
CA ARG A 139 0.46 8.91 -4.10
C ARG A 139 -0.65 9.24 -5.09
N GLU A 140 -0.54 8.79 -6.35
CA GLU A 140 -1.61 8.99 -7.34
C GLU A 140 -2.92 8.39 -6.86
N PHE A 141 -2.87 7.15 -6.36
CA PHE A 141 -4.02 6.46 -5.80
C PHE A 141 -4.64 7.22 -4.61
N TYR A 142 -3.82 7.66 -3.66
CA TYR A 142 -4.26 8.44 -2.50
C TYR A 142 -4.93 9.76 -2.91
N LEU A 143 -4.30 10.52 -3.80
CA LEU A 143 -4.79 11.84 -4.21
C LEU A 143 -6.12 11.74 -4.96
N ALA A 144 -6.23 10.79 -5.89
CA ALA A 144 -7.47 10.55 -6.63
C ALA A 144 -8.61 10.09 -5.69
N ALA A 145 -8.33 9.16 -4.77
CA ALA A 145 -9.30 8.71 -3.76
C ALA A 145 -9.77 9.88 -2.88
N ARG A 146 -8.83 10.70 -2.38
CA ARG A 146 -9.13 11.85 -1.52
C ARG A 146 -9.95 12.91 -2.27
N TYR A 147 -9.62 13.18 -3.53
CA TYR A 147 -10.37 14.13 -4.35
C TYR A 147 -11.84 13.70 -4.50
N LEU A 148 -12.06 12.43 -4.89
CA LEU A 148 -13.40 11.87 -5.09
C LEU A 148 -14.22 11.88 -3.80
N VAL A 149 -13.63 11.46 -2.68
CA VAL A 149 -14.30 11.52 -1.37
C VAL A 149 -14.63 12.95 -0.95
N LYS A 150 -13.72 13.91 -1.18
CA LYS A 150 -13.98 15.33 -0.88
C LYS A 150 -15.13 15.91 -1.73
N LYS A 151 -15.30 15.42 -2.95
CA LYS A 151 -16.42 15.77 -3.85
C LYS A 151 -17.71 15.00 -3.56
N GLY A 152 -17.72 14.12 -2.55
CA GLY A 152 -18.90 13.39 -2.11
C GLY A 152 -19.18 12.09 -2.86
N PHE A 153 -18.23 11.58 -3.65
CA PHE A 153 -18.37 10.28 -4.32
C PHE A 153 -18.13 9.13 -3.34
N ASP A 154 -18.97 8.10 -3.40
CA ASP A 154 -18.67 6.81 -2.78
C ASP A 154 -17.71 6.02 -3.68
N LEU A 155 -16.53 5.67 -3.15
CA LEU A 155 -15.50 4.92 -3.87
C LEU A 155 -15.94 3.49 -4.26
N ARG A 156 -16.99 2.94 -3.62
CA ARG A 156 -17.60 1.64 -3.97
C ARG A 156 -18.43 1.73 -5.24
N ASP A 157 -19.21 2.80 -5.33
CA ASP A 157 -20.26 2.97 -6.33
C ASP A 157 -19.86 4.02 -7.37
N LEU A 158 -18.56 4.10 -7.70
CA LEU A 158 -18.11 4.98 -8.78
C LEU A 158 -18.74 4.53 -10.10
N PRO A 159 -19.26 5.47 -10.92
CA PRO A 159 -19.82 5.16 -12.23
C PRO A 159 -18.87 4.26 -13.01
N LYS A 160 -19.36 3.11 -13.47
CA LYS A 160 -18.65 2.27 -14.44
C LYS A 160 -18.72 3.03 -15.76
N GLY A 161 -17.86 4.04 -15.93
CA GLY A 161 -17.76 4.79 -17.18
C GLY A 161 -17.90 3.84 -18.36
N THR A 162 -18.88 4.14 -19.21
CA THR A 162 -19.19 3.44 -20.46
C THR A 162 -17.97 3.36 -21.36
#